data_AF-A0A957YAE8-F1
#
_entry.id   AF-A0A957YAE8-F1
#
_cell.length_a   1.000
_cell.length_b   1.000
_cell.length_c   1.000
_cell.angle_alpha   90.00
_cell.angle_beta   90.00
_cell.angle_gamma   90.00
#
_symmetry.space_group_name_H-M   'P 1'
#
loop_
_entity.id
_entity.type
_entity.pdbx_description
1 polymer ?
#
loop_
_entity_poly.entity_id
_entity_poly.type
_entity_poly.pdbx_seq_one_letter_code
_entity_poly.pdbx_strand_id
1 'polypeptide(L)'
;MSKPMVLIVLVLFLGLMVFVSYQNRANACVPNCNGENLRNRDLRGVNFRQADLSQANLNRAILVEAQLQFADLRGADLRDARLDGADLTGANLTGADLRGASFIGAQLTGADLSAANLTEAILSRVTLRDVKLDGAIFRQARLIGADLSRVKLSGADLSQANLAGATLTAAQMRGNNLQEAVLIGANLYQADLNGARLQGANLNSANLSRANLAGADLSLAGLADVNFRQADLRGAHLNGANLAGAYLDQANLSRAVLIEAALQGTILTGADLSGAILAGINRDSQPQQLQTTDVNGVSLTRANLQEAYLAGVTLRGVNLKWADLSSAVLTNTVRLNRRDQVVTTHFSGVTTNTYTIMP
;
A
#
# COMPACT_ATOMS: atom_id res chain seq x y z
N MET A 1 -3.12 43.80 50.00
CA MET A 1 -2.55 43.29 48.73
C MET A 1 -2.20 44.46 47.85
N SER A 2 -1.02 44.46 47.22
CA SER A 2 -0.66 45.49 46.24
C SER A 2 -1.57 45.36 45.00
N LYS A 3 -1.94 46.47 44.35
CA LYS A 3 -2.74 46.50 43.11
C LYS A 3 -2.31 45.46 42.05
N PRO A 4 -1.01 45.20 41.79
CA PRO A 4 -0.61 44.16 40.83
C PRO A 4 -0.94 42.73 41.30
N MET A 5 -0.93 42.46 42.61
CA MET A 5 -1.24 41.13 43.16
C MET A 5 -2.73 40.79 43.03
N VAL A 6 -3.61 41.80 43.15
CA VAL A 6 -5.06 41.63 42.92
C VAL A 6 -5.35 41.35 41.45
N LEU A 7 -4.67 42.03 40.52
CA LEU A 7 -4.84 41.83 39.08
C LEU A 7 -4.39 40.44 38.63
N ILE A 8 -3.25 39.96 39.13
CA ILE A 8 -2.74 38.61 38.82
C ILE A 8 -3.71 37.53 39.33
N VAL A 9 -4.20 37.67 40.56
CA VAL A 9 -5.19 36.74 41.12
C VAL A 9 -6.50 36.79 40.33
N LEU A 10 -6.97 37.96 39.91
CA LEU A 10 -8.19 38.10 39.10
C LEU A 10 -8.05 37.46 37.72
N VAL A 11 -6.90 37.64 37.04
CA VAL A 11 -6.63 37.03 35.73
C VAL A 11 -6.50 35.51 35.84
N LEU A 12 -5.84 35.00 36.88
CA LEU A 12 -5.77 33.57 37.15
C LEU A 12 -7.14 32.98 37.49
N PHE A 13 -7.96 33.69 38.27
CA PHE A 13 -9.30 33.25 38.67
C PHE A 13 -10.30 33.29 37.51
N LEU A 14 -10.25 34.32 36.66
CA LEU A 14 -11.00 34.41 35.40
C LEU A 14 -10.55 33.34 34.41
N GLY A 15 -9.24 33.11 34.29
CA GLY A 15 -8.69 32.01 33.48
C GLY A 15 -9.18 30.64 33.95
N LEU A 16 -9.20 30.41 35.27
CA LEU A 16 -9.72 29.18 35.88
C LEU A 16 -11.24 29.03 35.70
N MET A 17 -12.03 30.10 35.85
CA MET A 17 -13.48 30.06 35.62
C MET A 17 -13.84 29.82 34.15
N VAL A 18 -13.13 30.45 33.21
CA VAL A 18 -13.31 30.17 31.78
C VAL A 18 -12.95 28.72 31.49
N PHE A 19 -11.86 28.21 32.06
CA PHE A 19 -11.44 26.80 31.92
C PHE A 19 -12.49 25.81 32.48
N VAL A 20 -13.01 26.05 33.68
CA VAL A 20 -14.06 25.22 34.31
C VAL A 20 -15.38 25.32 33.54
N SER A 21 -15.74 26.49 33.02
CA SER A 21 -16.96 26.65 32.20
C SER A 21 -16.89 25.91 30.86
N TYR A 22 -15.68 25.71 30.32
CA TYR A 22 -15.48 25.01 29.06
C TYR A 22 -15.65 23.49 29.19
N GLN A 23 -15.06 22.90 30.24
CA GLN A 23 -15.28 21.50 30.63
C GLN A 23 -16.76 21.19 30.90
N ASN A 24 -17.50 22.15 31.46
CA ASN A 24 -18.93 21.98 31.78
C ASN A 24 -19.85 21.87 30.54
N ARG A 25 -19.49 22.44 29.39
CA ARG A 25 -20.38 22.41 28.21
C ARG A 25 -20.38 21.06 27.49
N ALA A 26 -19.24 20.36 27.45
CA ALA A 26 -19.19 19.02 26.89
C ALA A 26 -20.01 18.03 27.72
N ASN A 27 -19.86 18.10 29.05
CA ASN A 27 -20.65 17.30 29.98
C ASN A 27 -22.15 17.64 29.95
N ALA A 28 -22.53 18.83 29.47
CA ALA A 28 -23.94 19.22 29.40
C ALA A 28 -24.72 18.50 28.30
N CYS A 29 -24.05 18.07 27.21
CA CYS A 29 -24.72 17.30 26.16
C CYS A 29 -24.64 15.79 26.41
N VAL A 30 -23.65 15.28 27.16
CA VAL A 30 -23.57 13.83 27.47
C VAL A 30 -24.85 13.37 28.20
N PRO A 31 -25.51 12.29 27.78
CA PRO A 31 -25.07 11.30 26.80
C PRO A 31 -25.50 11.56 25.34
N ASN A 32 -26.25 12.61 25.04
CA ASN A 32 -26.75 12.92 23.70
C ASN A 32 -26.25 14.28 23.19
N CYS A 33 -25.21 14.23 22.37
CA CYS A 33 -24.61 15.33 21.64
C CYS A 33 -24.89 15.23 20.13
N ASN A 34 -25.96 14.56 19.71
CA ASN A 34 -26.33 14.41 18.30
C ASN A 34 -26.49 15.79 17.64
N GLY A 35 -25.81 16.00 16.51
CA GLY A 35 -25.86 17.26 15.76
C GLY A 35 -25.26 18.48 16.47
N GLU A 36 -24.70 18.31 17.68
CA GLU A 36 -24.19 19.43 18.48
C GLU A 36 -22.99 20.11 17.82
N ASN A 37 -22.88 21.43 18.03
CA ASN A 37 -21.74 22.19 17.55
C ASN A 37 -20.63 22.27 18.59
N LEU A 38 -19.67 21.36 18.45
CA LEU A 38 -18.49 21.19 19.28
C LEU A 38 -17.20 21.62 18.54
N ARG A 39 -17.32 22.44 17.49
CA ARG A 39 -16.19 22.90 16.69
C ARG A 39 -15.18 23.67 17.54
N ASN A 40 -13.89 23.42 17.32
CA ASN A 40 -12.76 24.02 18.04
C ASN A 40 -12.78 23.82 19.57
N ARG A 41 -13.61 22.90 20.10
CA ARG A 41 -13.72 22.72 21.54
C ARG A 41 -12.52 21.96 22.10
N ASP A 42 -12.05 22.37 23.28
CA ASP A 42 -11.16 21.56 24.10
C ASP A 42 -11.99 20.51 24.86
N LEU A 43 -11.87 19.26 24.43
CA LEU A 43 -12.59 18.09 24.92
C LEU A 43 -11.61 17.02 25.45
N ARG A 44 -10.41 17.46 25.88
CA ARG A 44 -9.37 16.57 26.37
C ARG A 44 -9.83 15.76 27.57
N GLY A 45 -9.63 14.45 27.51
CA GLY A 45 -9.99 13.52 28.60
C GLY A 45 -11.48 13.42 28.91
N VAL A 46 -12.36 14.07 28.12
CA VAL A 46 -13.81 14.05 28.39
C VAL A 46 -14.34 12.64 28.20
N ASN A 47 -15.29 12.25 29.07
CA ASN A 47 -15.94 10.96 29.01
C ASN A 47 -17.20 11.01 28.13
N PHE A 48 -17.07 10.45 26.93
CA PHE A 48 -18.12 10.25 25.93
C PHE A 48 -18.45 8.76 25.74
N ARG A 49 -18.17 7.91 26.72
CA ARG A 49 -18.48 6.48 26.64
C ARG A 49 -19.97 6.28 26.35
N GLN A 50 -20.27 5.52 25.29
CA GLN A 50 -21.64 5.24 24.85
C GLN A 50 -22.46 6.50 24.50
N ALA A 51 -21.83 7.67 24.37
CA ALA A 51 -22.53 8.88 24.00
C ALA A 51 -22.94 8.86 22.53
N ASP A 52 -24.07 9.48 22.22
CA ASP A 52 -24.49 9.78 20.86
C ASP A 52 -23.85 11.12 20.44
N LEU A 53 -22.86 11.06 19.57
CA LEU A 53 -22.20 12.18 18.89
C LEU A 53 -22.48 12.14 17.39
N SER A 54 -23.50 11.40 16.95
CA SER A 54 -23.80 11.26 15.52
C SER A 54 -24.15 12.62 14.94
N GLN A 55 -23.66 12.89 13.72
CA GLN A 55 -23.80 14.20 13.05
C GLN A 55 -23.22 15.41 13.82
N ALA A 56 -22.53 15.23 14.94
CA ALA A 56 -21.94 16.33 15.68
C ALA A 56 -20.84 17.02 14.85
N ASN A 57 -20.74 18.33 15.00
CA ASN A 57 -19.64 19.10 14.43
C ASN A 57 -18.49 19.18 15.43
N LEU A 58 -17.51 18.30 15.28
CA LEU A 58 -16.28 18.20 16.06
C LEU A 58 -15.06 18.72 15.28
N ASN A 59 -15.28 19.50 14.22
CA ASN A 59 -14.21 20.03 13.40
C ASN A 59 -13.20 20.81 14.26
N ARG A 60 -11.91 20.48 14.15
CA ARG A 60 -10.81 21.07 14.94
C ARG A 60 -10.97 20.91 16.46
N ALA A 61 -11.85 20.02 16.93
CA ALA A 61 -11.95 19.72 18.35
C ALA A 61 -10.68 19.02 18.84
N ILE A 62 -10.31 19.27 20.10
CA ILE A 62 -9.20 18.63 20.78
C ILE A 62 -9.78 17.51 21.64
N LEU A 63 -9.78 16.28 21.12
CA LEU A 63 -10.27 15.06 21.76
C LEU A 63 -9.11 14.21 22.32
N VAL A 64 -7.96 14.83 22.60
CA VAL A 64 -6.78 14.11 23.09
C VAL A 64 -7.13 13.39 24.40
N GLU A 65 -6.83 12.09 24.47
CA GLU A 65 -7.16 11.19 25.60
C GLU A 65 -8.66 11.11 25.95
N ALA A 66 -9.57 11.56 25.07
CA ALA A 66 -11.01 11.42 25.30
C ALA A 66 -11.44 9.95 25.35
N GLN A 67 -12.43 9.65 26.19
CA GLN A 67 -13.00 8.30 26.32
C GLN A 67 -14.22 8.19 25.41
N LEU A 68 -14.06 7.58 24.24
CA LEU A 68 -15.08 7.46 23.18
C LEU A 68 -15.52 6.01 22.97
N GLN A 69 -15.30 5.13 23.96
CA GLN A 69 -15.60 3.72 23.82
C GLN A 69 -17.09 3.51 23.56
N PHE A 70 -17.40 2.78 22.49
CA PHE A 70 -18.78 2.53 22.03
C PHE A 70 -19.61 3.79 21.75
N ALA A 71 -18.99 4.95 21.58
CA ALA A 71 -19.69 6.17 21.17
C ALA A 71 -20.20 6.04 19.73
N ASP A 72 -21.33 6.67 19.45
CA ASP A 72 -21.86 6.81 18.10
C ASP A 72 -21.38 8.13 17.49
N LEU A 73 -20.51 8.07 16.50
CA LEU A 73 -19.94 9.20 15.75
C LEU A 73 -20.36 9.16 14.28
N ARG A 74 -21.44 8.44 13.94
CA ARG A 74 -21.88 8.27 12.54
C ARG A 74 -22.10 9.61 11.86
N GLY A 75 -21.40 9.81 10.74
CA GLY A 75 -21.45 11.04 9.95
C GLY A 75 -21.06 12.31 10.70
N ALA A 76 -20.37 12.22 11.85
CA ALA A 76 -19.83 13.39 12.53
C ALA A 76 -18.74 14.07 11.66
N ASP A 77 -18.64 15.39 11.77
CA ASP A 77 -17.57 16.17 11.16
C ASP A 77 -16.41 16.29 12.15
N LEU A 78 -15.36 15.52 11.94
CA LEU A 78 -14.14 15.47 12.74
C LEU A 78 -12.92 16.00 11.97
N ARG A 79 -13.13 16.80 10.93
CA ARG A 79 -12.03 17.33 10.12
C ARG A 79 -11.07 18.14 10.99
N ASP A 80 -9.77 17.93 10.78
CA ASP A 80 -8.67 18.51 11.56
C ASP A 80 -8.76 18.26 13.09
N ALA A 81 -9.60 17.31 13.54
CA ALA A 81 -9.72 17.01 14.97
C ALA A 81 -8.47 16.27 15.49
N ARG A 82 -8.16 16.47 16.76
CA ARG A 82 -7.03 15.80 17.43
C ARG A 82 -7.56 14.70 18.35
N LEU A 83 -7.48 13.45 17.91
CA LEU A 83 -7.87 12.25 18.65
C LEU A 83 -6.64 11.51 19.23
N ASP A 84 -5.52 12.20 19.39
CA ASP A 84 -4.28 11.62 19.90
C ASP A 84 -4.53 10.94 21.26
N GLY A 85 -4.16 9.67 21.42
CA GLY A 85 -4.38 8.92 22.66
C GLY A 85 -5.84 8.65 23.05
N ALA A 86 -6.82 9.05 22.24
CA ALA A 86 -8.24 8.80 22.53
C ALA A 86 -8.56 7.30 22.48
N ASP A 87 -9.50 6.85 23.31
CA ASP A 87 -9.99 5.48 23.30
C ASP A 87 -11.31 5.39 22.53
N LEU A 88 -11.22 4.97 21.27
CA LEU A 88 -12.32 4.76 20.33
C LEU A 88 -12.72 3.28 20.23
N THR A 89 -12.36 2.45 21.22
CA THR A 89 -12.67 1.02 21.20
C THR A 89 -14.17 0.79 20.96
N GLY A 90 -14.51 0.06 19.89
CA GLY A 90 -15.89 -0.24 19.51
C GLY A 90 -16.74 0.97 19.09
N ALA A 91 -16.15 2.15 18.90
CA ALA A 91 -16.88 3.34 18.47
C ALA A 91 -17.39 3.18 17.02
N ASN A 92 -18.52 3.80 16.72
CA ASN A 92 -19.10 3.79 15.38
C ASN A 92 -18.81 5.11 14.67
N LEU A 93 -17.85 5.14 13.76
CA LEU A 93 -17.51 6.30 12.92
C LEU A 93 -17.93 6.10 11.46
N THR A 94 -18.93 5.25 11.19
CA THR A 94 -19.37 4.99 9.81
C THR A 94 -19.74 6.31 9.12
N GLY A 95 -19.16 6.56 7.94
CA GLY A 95 -19.40 7.76 7.14
C GLY A 95 -18.92 9.08 7.76
N ALA A 96 -18.16 9.05 8.86
CA ALA A 96 -17.62 10.26 9.48
C ALA A 96 -16.59 10.96 8.56
N ASP A 97 -16.52 12.29 8.65
CA ASP A 97 -15.53 13.10 7.94
C ASP A 97 -14.32 13.34 8.83
N LEU A 98 -13.25 12.59 8.61
CA LEU A 98 -12.02 12.54 9.40
C LEU A 98 -10.83 13.19 8.66
N ARG A 99 -11.10 14.05 7.67
CA ARG A 99 -10.03 14.63 6.86
C ARG A 99 -9.04 15.42 7.72
N GLY A 100 -7.76 15.15 7.57
CA GLY A 100 -6.69 15.80 8.34
C GLY A 100 -6.70 15.49 9.85
N ALA A 101 -7.57 14.58 10.33
CA ALA A 101 -7.64 14.24 11.74
C ALA A 101 -6.38 13.46 12.19
N SER A 102 -5.98 13.63 13.45
CA SER A 102 -4.82 12.95 14.03
C SER A 102 -5.26 11.86 15.02
N PHE A 103 -4.68 10.66 14.89
CA PHE A 103 -4.96 9.47 15.69
C PHE A 103 -3.72 8.93 16.39
N ILE A 104 -2.70 9.75 16.63
CA ILE A 104 -1.42 9.27 17.17
C ILE A 104 -1.65 8.63 18.55
N GLY A 105 -1.37 7.33 18.66
CA GLY A 105 -1.58 6.56 19.91
C GLY A 105 -3.05 6.29 20.26
N ALA A 106 -4.00 6.59 19.37
CA ALA A 106 -5.41 6.29 19.61
C ALA A 106 -5.67 4.77 19.59
N GLN A 107 -6.64 4.32 20.40
CA GLN A 107 -7.09 2.93 20.43
C GLN A 107 -8.35 2.79 19.58
N LEU A 108 -8.30 1.98 18.53
CA LEU A 108 -9.39 1.82 17.56
C LEU A 108 -9.95 0.39 17.50
N THR A 109 -9.52 -0.51 18.39
CA THR A 109 -9.91 -1.93 18.35
C THR A 109 -11.44 -2.08 18.24
N GLY A 110 -11.91 -2.78 17.19
CA GLY A 110 -13.33 -3.02 16.96
C GLY A 110 -14.15 -1.81 16.51
N ALA A 111 -13.52 -0.66 16.28
CA ALA A 111 -14.21 0.53 15.75
C ALA A 111 -14.69 0.29 14.31
N ASP A 112 -15.78 0.95 13.95
CA ASP A 112 -16.35 0.92 12.60
C ASP A 112 -16.04 2.24 11.88
N LEU A 113 -15.10 2.22 10.93
CA LEU A 113 -14.77 3.36 10.07
C LEU A 113 -15.22 3.10 8.62
N SER A 114 -16.21 2.23 8.42
CA SER A 114 -16.74 1.94 7.08
C SER A 114 -17.22 3.23 6.41
N ALA A 115 -16.88 3.42 5.14
CA ALA A 115 -17.17 4.63 4.36
C ALA A 115 -16.69 5.97 4.97
N ALA A 116 -15.85 5.96 6.01
CA ALA A 116 -15.32 7.19 6.59
C ALA A 116 -14.27 7.84 5.67
N ASN A 117 -14.21 9.18 5.69
CA ASN A 117 -13.24 9.94 4.91
C ASN A 117 -12.01 10.29 5.74
N LEU A 118 -10.94 9.52 5.59
CA LEU A 118 -9.64 9.67 6.26
C LEU A 118 -8.59 10.34 5.35
N THR A 119 -9.02 11.12 4.35
CA THR A 119 -8.09 11.84 3.45
C THR A 119 -7.15 12.71 4.28
N GLU A 120 -5.84 12.63 4.04
CA GLU A 120 -4.79 13.35 4.78
C GLU A 120 -4.71 13.06 6.30
N ALA A 121 -5.47 12.08 6.81
CA ALA A 121 -5.46 11.75 8.23
C ALA A 121 -4.11 11.15 8.68
N ILE A 122 -3.76 11.34 9.95
CA ILE A 122 -2.51 10.87 10.55
C ILE A 122 -2.79 9.65 11.43
N LEU A 123 -2.42 8.47 10.94
CA LEU A 123 -2.58 7.16 11.60
C LEU A 123 -1.24 6.44 11.76
N SER A 124 -0.16 7.19 11.96
CA SER A 124 1.18 6.61 12.02
C SER A 124 1.34 5.76 13.28
N ARG A 125 1.81 4.52 13.13
CA ARG A 125 1.97 3.51 14.20
C ARG A 125 0.69 3.15 14.95
N VAL A 126 -0.47 3.38 14.35
CA VAL A 126 -1.77 2.98 14.91
C VAL A 126 -2.02 1.49 14.62
N THR A 127 -2.63 0.79 15.59
CA THR A 127 -3.14 -0.57 15.37
C THR A 127 -4.55 -0.49 14.80
N LEU A 128 -4.72 -0.93 13.55
CA LEU A 128 -5.99 -1.01 12.83
C LEU A 128 -6.47 -2.46 12.66
N ARG A 129 -5.88 -3.39 13.43
CA ARG A 129 -6.40 -4.76 13.51
C ARG A 129 -7.82 -4.75 14.05
N ASP A 130 -8.68 -5.56 13.45
CA ASP A 130 -10.09 -5.71 13.81
C ASP A 130 -10.94 -4.44 13.65
N VAL A 131 -10.41 -3.42 12.95
CA VAL A 131 -11.16 -2.23 12.54
C VAL A 131 -11.88 -2.52 11.22
N LYS A 132 -13.14 -2.09 11.10
CA LYS A 132 -13.85 -2.16 9.82
C LYS A 132 -13.52 -0.95 8.97
N LEU A 133 -12.99 -1.19 7.77
CA LEU A 133 -12.50 -0.15 6.85
C LEU A 133 -13.11 -0.30 5.44
N ASP A 134 -14.19 -1.05 5.28
CA ASP A 134 -14.85 -1.25 3.99
C ASP A 134 -15.32 0.12 3.43
N GLY A 135 -14.92 0.44 2.20
CA GLY A 135 -15.21 1.70 1.52
C GLY A 135 -14.54 2.95 2.13
N ALA A 136 -13.63 2.81 3.10
CA ALA A 136 -12.95 3.95 3.71
C ALA A 136 -12.00 4.64 2.70
N ILE A 137 -11.86 5.96 2.83
CA ILE A 137 -11.05 6.79 1.92
C ILE A 137 -9.78 7.25 2.66
N PHE A 138 -8.63 6.71 2.29
CA PHE A 138 -7.31 6.99 2.86
C PHE A 138 -6.40 7.82 1.93
N ARG A 139 -6.98 8.59 1.00
CA ARG A 139 -6.19 9.37 0.04
C ARG A 139 -5.17 10.25 0.76
N GLN A 140 -3.89 10.17 0.40
CA GLN A 140 -2.82 10.95 1.03
C GLN A 140 -2.69 10.78 2.57
N ALA A 141 -3.32 9.77 3.16
CA ALA A 141 -3.24 9.51 4.59
C ALA A 141 -1.84 9.01 4.99
N ARG A 142 -1.44 9.29 6.24
CA ARG A 142 -0.14 8.87 6.80
C ARG A 142 -0.31 7.66 7.71
N LEU A 143 -0.05 6.48 7.17
CA LEU A 143 -0.13 5.16 7.81
C LEU A 143 1.26 4.55 8.08
N ILE A 144 2.28 5.39 8.25
CA ILE A 144 3.67 4.95 8.42
C ILE A 144 3.77 4.03 9.65
N GLY A 145 4.23 2.79 9.43
CA GLY A 145 4.37 1.78 10.48
C GLY A 145 3.07 1.34 11.16
N ALA A 146 1.89 1.62 10.58
CA ALA A 146 0.62 1.16 11.11
C ALA A 146 0.48 -0.37 10.98
N ASP A 147 -0.28 -1.00 11.89
CA ASP A 147 -0.62 -2.42 11.81
C ASP A 147 -2.03 -2.60 11.24
N LEU A 148 -2.10 -3.01 9.99
CA LEU A 148 -3.29 -3.37 9.22
C LEU A 148 -3.39 -4.89 9.00
N SER A 149 -2.77 -5.71 9.85
CA SER A 149 -2.78 -7.17 9.68
C SER A 149 -4.20 -7.72 9.68
N ARG A 150 -4.52 -8.55 8.68
CA ARG A 150 -5.82 -9.23 8.49
C ARG A 150 -7.03 -8.30 8.34
N VAL A 151 -6.81 -7.01 8.12
CA VAL A 151 -7.92 -6.06 7.97
C VAL A 151 -8.66 -6.29 6.65
N LYS A 152 -9.96 -5.99 6.64
CA LYS A 152 -10.77 -5.94 5.42
C LYS A 152 -10.89 -4.51 4.94
N LEU A 153 -10.47 -4.28 3.71
CA LEU A 153 -10.44 -2.96 3.07
C LEU A 153 -11.28 -2.97 1.79
N SER A 154 -12.37 -3.73 1.73
CA SER A 154 -13.11 -3.91 0.47
C SER A 154 -13.57 -2.57 -0.09
N GLY A 155 -13.14 -2.20 -1.29
CA GLY A 155 -13.51 -0.93 -1.93
C GLY A 155 -12.87 0.31 -1.30
N ALA A 156 -11.87 0.15 -0.44
CA ALA A 156 -11.14 1.27 0.14
C ALA A 156 -10.23 1.93 -0.92
N ASP A 157 -10.05 3.25 -0.78
CA ASP A 157 -9.17 4.05 -1.64
C ASP A 157 -7.94 4.51 -0.85
N LEU A 158 -6.78 3.93 -1.16
CA LEU A 158 -5.49 4.25 -0.56
C LEU A 158 -4.56 4.99 -1.55
N SER A 159 -5.10 5.62 -2.60
CA SER A 159 -4.26 6.34 -3.57
C SER A 159 -3.41 7.41 -2.89
N GLN A 160 -2.13 7.47 -3.23
CA GLN A 160 -1.16 8.41 -2.67
C GLN A 160 -0.97 8.31 -1.14
N ALA A 161 -1.53 7.27 -0.48
CA ALA A 161 -1.32 7.06 0.95
C ALA A 161 0.14 6.67 1.24
N ASN A 162 0.65 7.09 2.41
CA ASN A 162 1.97 6.70 2.88
C ASN A 162 1.87 5.56 3.89
N LEU A 163 2.12 4.35 3.43
CA LEU A 163 2.14 3.07 4.15
C LEU A 163 3.58 2.58 4.38
N ALA A 164 4.60 3.45 4.35
CA ALA A 164 5.99 3.04 4.54
C ALA A 164 6.18 2.26 5.85
N GLY A 165 6.78 1.08 5.76
CA GLY A 165 6.99 0.18 6.90
C GLY A 165 5.71 -0.35 7.57
N ALA A 166 4.52 -0.14 6.98
CA ALA A 166 3.29 -0.66 7.54
C ALA A 166 3.25 -2.20 7.50
N THR A 167 2.53 -2.81 8.44
CA THR A 167 2.26 -4.25 8.45
C THR A 167 0.88 -4.51 7.88
N LEU A 168 0.82 -5.16 6.72
CA LEU A 168 -0.39 -5.51 5.97
C LEU A 168 -0.50 -7.04 5.80
N THR A 169 0.03 -7.80 6.76
CA THR A 169 0.08 -9.26 6.67
C THR A 169 -1.33 -9.84 6.55
N ALA A 170 -1.57 -10.61 5.49
CA ALA A 170 -2.87 -11.20 5.19
C ALA A 170 -4.04 -10.19 5.11
N ALA A 171 -3.77 -8.92 4.78
CA ALA A 171 -4.82 -7.93 4.54
C ALA A 171 -5.63 -8.27 3.28
N GLN A 172 -6.94 -7.98 3.30
CA GLN A 172 -7.85 -8.21 2.18
C GLN A 172 -8.09 -6.90 1.43
N MET A 173 -7.44 -6.74 0.27
CA MET A 173 -7.34 -5.49 -0.50
C MET A 173 -7.66 -5.72 -1.99
N ARG A 174 -8.48 -6.72 -2.28
CA ARG A 174 -8.90 -7.08 -3.64
C ARG A 174 -9.53 -5.89 -4.35
N GLY A 175 -8.99 -5.54 -5.53
CA GLY A 175 -9.51 -4.47 -6.37
C GLY A 175 -9.32 -3.05 -5.82
N ASN A 176 -8.59 -2.89 -4.71
CA ASN A 176 -8.42 -1.58 -4.09
C ASN A 176 -7.57 -0.65 -4.95
N ASN A 177 -7.79 0.66 -4.76
CA ASN A 177 -6.96 1.68 -5.37
C ASN A 177 -5.76 2.00 -4.46
N LEU A 178 -4.55 1.75 -4.96
CA LEU A 178 -3.26 2.08 -4.32
C LEU A 178 -2.36 2.86 -5.29
N GLN A 179 -2.94 3.52 -6.30
CA GLN A 179 -2.17 4.30 -7.27
C GLN A 179 -1.27 5.31 -6.54
N GLU A 180 0.00 5.36 -6.92
CA GLU A 180 1.03 6.26 -6.35
C GLU A 180 1.22 6.13 -4.82
N ALA A 181 0.73 5.06 -4.19
CA ALA A 181 0.94 4.83 -2.77
C ALA A 181 2.43 4.55 -2.45
N VAL A 182 2.87 4.97 -1.26
CA VAL A 182 4.22 4.71 -0.76
C VAL A 182 4.17 3.53 0.21
N LEU A 183 4.74 2.40 -0.19
CA LEU A 183 4.76 1.11 0.52
C LEU A 183 6.20 0.63 0.78
N ILE A 184 7.17 1.55 0.79
CA ILE A 184 8.60 1.23 0.98
C ILE A 184 8.78 0.42 2.26
N GLY A 185 9.40 -0.76 2.14
CA GLY A 185 9.66 -1.66 3.27
C GLY A 185 8.42 -2.18 3.99
N ALA A 186 7.22 -2.02 3.43
CA ALA A 186 5.99 -2.55 4.04
C ALA A 186 5.97 -4.08 4.00
N ASN A 187 5.30 -4.69 4.98
CA ASN A 187 5.13 -6.14 5.06
C ASN A 187 3.73 -6.55 4.61
N LEU A 188 3.60 -6.99 3.36
CA LEU A 188 2.37 -7.50 2.74
C LEU A 188 2.38 -9.03 2.59
N TYR A 189 3.08 -9.74 3.47
CA TYR A 189 3.11 -11.22 3.46
C TYR A 189 1.68 -11.79 3.43
N GLN A 190 1.39 -12.64 2.45
CA GLN A 190 0.07 -13.26 2.23
C GLN A 190 -1.12 -12.28 2.01
N ALA A 191 -0.87 -11.01 1.71
CA ALA A 191 -1.95 -10.07 1.39
C ALA A 191 -2.69 -10.47 0.10
N ASP A 192 -3.99 -10.20 0.04
CA ASP A 192 -4.80 -10.34 -1.17
C ASP A 192 -4.95 -8.99 -1.86
N LEU A 193 -4.24 -8.81 -2.97
CA LEU A 193 -4.18 -7.65 -3.85
C LEU A 193 -4.70 -7.99 -5.25
N ASN A 194 -5.51 -9.05 -5.41
CA ASN A 194 -6.01 -9.45 -6.70
C ASN A 194 -6.76 -8.30 -7.39
N GLY A 195 -6.37 -7.97 -8.63
CA GLY A 195 -6.93 -6.86 -9.38
C GLY A 195 -6.71 -5.47 -8.77
N ALA A 196 -5.84 -5.32 -7.77
CA ALA A 196 -5.54 -4.01 -7.18
C ALA A 196 -4.83 -3.08 -8.18
N ARG A 197 -5.10 -1.78 -8.06
CA ARG A 197 -4.45 -0.73 -8.87
C ARG A 197 -3.25 -0.18 -8.11
N LEU A 198 -2.04 -0.55 -8.51
CA LEU A 198 -0.76 -0.16 -7.92
C LEU A 198 0.10 0.67 -8.91
N GLN A 199 -0.52 1.25 -9.94
CA GLN A 199 0.22 2.03 -10.94
C GLN A 199 1.01 3.18 -10.27
N GLY A 200 2.31 3.24 -10.58
CA GLY A 200 3.23 4.23 -10.00
C GLY A 200 3.48 4.09 -8.49
N ALA A 201 2.97 3.07 -7.82
CA ALA A 201 3.21 2.85 -6.39
C ALA A 201 4.69 2.53 -6.13
N ASN A 202 5.20 2.94 -4.98
CA ASN A 202 6.57 2.65 -4.57
C ASN A 202 6.59 1.55 -3.50
N LEU A 203 6.88 0.32 -3.89
CA LEU A 203 7.01 -0.85 -3.03
C LEU A 203 8.47 -1.31 -2.90
N ASN A 204 9.45 -0.41 -3.07
CA ASN A 204 10.86 -0.77 -2.92
C ASN A 204 11.12 -1.46 -1.56
N SER A 205 11.84 -2.57 -1.60
CA SER A 205 12.17 -3.42 -0.45
C SER A 205 10.97 -3.95 0.35
N ALA A 206 9.75 -3.88 -0.19
CA ALA A 206 8.57 -4.44 0.47
C ALA A 206 8.59 -5.98 0.45
N ASN A 207 7.91 -6.58 1.42
CA ASN A 207 7.71 -8.03 1.47
C ASN A 207 6.31 -8.39 0.97
N LEU A 208 6.22 -8.94 -0.25
CA LEU A 208 5.01 -9.47 -0.87
C LEU A 208 5.07 -11.00 -1.02
N SER A 209 5.91 -11.69 -0.23
CA SER A 209 6.00 -13.14 -0.35
C SER A 209 4.64 -13.79 -0.06
N ARG A 210 4.27 -14.76 -0.91
CA ARG A 210 2.97 -15.44 -0.91
C ARG A 210 1.74 -14.54 -1.06
N ALA A 211 1.90 -13.29 -1.46
CA ALA A 211 0.76 -12.40 -1.74
C ALA A 211 0.06 -12.82 -3.05
N ASN A 212 -1.23 -12.53 -3.14
CA ASN A 212 -2.02 -12.70 -4.37
C ASN A 212 -2.14 -11.35 -5.08
N LEU A 213 -1.43 -11.18 -6.19
CA LEU A 213 -1.46 -10.01 -7.09
C LEU A 213 -2.01 -10.39 -8.47
N ALA A 214 -2.75 -11.50 -8.62
CA ALA A 214 -3.24 -11.89 -9.93
C ALA A 214 -4.14 -10.79 -10.53
N GLY A 215 -3.86 -10.41 -11.78
CA GLY A 215 -4.52 -9.31 -12.50
C GLY A 215 -4.26 -7.90 -11.94
N ALA A 216 -3.34 -7.72 -10.98
CA ALA A 216 -3.03 -6.40 -10.46
C ALA A 216 -2.29 -5.54 -11.50
N ASP A 217 -2.51 -4.23 -11.43
CA ASP A 217 -1.79 -3.26 -12.26
C ASP A 217 -0.64 -2.62 -11.47
N LEU A 218 0.57 -3.07 -11.75
CA LEU A 218 1.84 -2.59 -11.19
C LEU A 218 2.62 -1.75 -12.21
N SER A 219 1.98 -1.23 -13.26
CA SER A 219 2.65 -0.44 -14.28
C SER A 219 3.39 0.75 -13.65
N LEU A 220 4.63 1.01 -14.06
CA LEU A 220 5.50 2.08 -13.55
C LEU A 220 5.81 2.00 -12.04
N ALA A 221 5.51 0.88 -11.37
CA ALA A 221 5.76 0.74 -9.95
C ALA A 221 7.26 0.64 -9.63
N GLY A 222 7.67 1.22 -8.49
CA GLY A 222 8.97 0.97 -7.88
C GLY A 222 8.95 -0.35 -7.14
N LEU A 223 9.72 -1.33 -7.61
CA LEU A 223 9.75 -2.71 -7.11
C LEU A 223 11.21 -3.17 -6.84
N ALA A 224 12.12 -2.23 -6.61
CA ALA A 224 13.53 -2.56 -6.40
C ALA A 224 13.69 -3.34 -5.09
N ASP A 225 14.46 -4.43 -5.11
CA ASP A 225 14.72 -5.32 -3.98
C ASP A 225 13.46 -5.90 -3.30
N VAL A 226 12.31 -5.88 -3.98
CA VAL A 226 11.06 -6.40 -3.45
C VAL A 226 11.10 -7.93 -3.32
N ASN A 227 10.46 -8.48 -2.28
CA ASN A 227 10.34 -9.92 -2.11
C ASN A 227 8.97 -10.42 -2.58
N PHE A 228 8.91 -11.01 -3.77
CA PHE A 228 7.75 -11.69 -4.36
C PHE A 228 7.83 -13.22 -4.30
N ARG A 229 8.68 -13.81 -3.44
CA ARG A 229 8.81 -15.27 -3.38
C ARG A 229 7.46 -15.95 -3.17
N GLN A 230 7.15 -16.93 -4.01
CA GLN A 230 5.90 -17.68 -4.00
C GLN A 230 4.64 -16.82 -4.17
N ALA A 231 4.75 -15.57 -4.65
CA ALA A 231 3.61 -14.72 -4.92
C ALA A 231 2.90 -15.13 -6.22
N ASP A 232 1.60 -14.85 -6.30
CA ASP A 232 0.79 -15.05 -7.50
C ASP A 232 0.65 -13.71 -8.24
N LEU A 233 1.35 -13.55 -9.36
CA LEU A 233 1.28 -12.39 -10.27
C LEU A 233 0.64 -12.77 -11.62
N ARG A 234 -0.20 -13.81 -11.66
CA ARG A 234 -0.84 -14.25 -12.91
C ARG A 234 -1.58 -13.12 -13.60
N GLY A 235 -1.27 -12.86 -14.87
CA GLY A 235 -1.90 -11.79 -15.64
C GLY A 235 -1.66 -10.38 -15.10
N ALA A 236 -0.70 -10.17 -14.19
CA ALA A 236 -0.39 -8.84 -13.69
C ALA A 236 0.27 -7.97 -14.77
N HIS A 237 0.01 -6.66 -14.72
CA HIS A 237 0.61 -5.68 -15.61
C HIS A 237 1.79 -5.00 -14.92
N LEU A 238 3.01 -5.18 -15.42
CA LEU A 238 4.26 -4.65 -14.86
C LEU A 238 4.98 -3.73 -15.86
N ASN A 239 4.22 -3.07 -16.75
CA ASN A 239 4.81 -2.27 -17.83
C ASN A 239 5.64 -1.13 -17.24
N GLY A 240 6.92 -1.02 -17.63
CA GLY A 240 7.84 0.00 -17.12
C GLY A 240 8.14 -0.08 -15.62
N ALA A 241 7.77 -1.16 -14.93
CA ALA A 241 8.04 -1.31 -13.51
C ALA A 241 9.53 -1.58 -13.26
N ASN A 242 10.06 -1.05 -12.15
CA ASN A 242 11.47 -1.26 -11.79
C ASN A 242 11.62 -2.42 -10.81
N LEU A 243 11.93 -3.62 -11.29
CA LEU A 243 12.17 -4.81 -10.47
C LEU A 243 13.65 -5.06 -10.17
N ALA A 244 14.55 -4.08 -10.30
CA ALA A 244 15.97 -4.30 -10.07
C ALA A 244 16.23 -4.96 -8.69
N GLY A 245 16.94 -6.10 -8.66
CA GLY A 245 17.25 -6.86 -7.44
C GLY A 245 16.06 -7.63 -6.83
N ALA A 246 14.89 -7.65 -7.47
CA ALA A 246 13.72 -8.31 -6.91
C ALA A 246 13.87 -9.84 -6.81
N TYR A 247 13.25 -10.41 -5.78
CA TYR A 247 13.22 -11.85 -5.50
C TYR A 247 11.87 -12.45 -5.89
N LEU A 248 11.82 -13.22 -6.97
CA LEU A 248 10.63 -13.86 -7.52
C LEU A 248 10.75 -15.40 -7.52
N ASP A 249 11.55 -15.99 -6.62
CA ASP A 249 11.69 -17.45 -6.54
C ASP A 249 10.31 -18.11 -6.38
N GLN A 250 10.00 -19.09 -7.24
CA GLN A 250 8.73 -19.84 -7.25
C GLN A 250 7.47 -18.96 -7.40
N ALA A 251 7.60 -17.71 -7.86
CA ALA A 251 6.45 -16.86 -8.14
C ALA A 251 5.73 -17.32 -9.42
N ASN A 252 4.42 -17.10 -9.49
CA ASN A 252 3.63 -17.34 -10.68
C ASN A 252 3.44 -16.03 -11.45
N LEU A 253 4.14 -15.87 -12.57
CA LEU A 253 4.01 -14.76 -13.52
C LEU A 253 3.36 -15.21 -14.84
N SER A 254 2.62 -16.32 -14.86
CA SER A 254 2.00 -16.79 -16.10
C SER A 254 1.07 -15.72 -16.66
N ARG A 255 1.20 -15.45 -17.96
CA ARG A 255 0.50 -14.40 -18.70
C ARG A 255 0.71 -12.97 -18.19
N ALA A 256 1.70 -12.73 -17.32
CA ALA A 256 2.05 -11.38 -16.89
C ALA A 256 2.65 -10.58 -18.06
N VAL A 257 2.48 -9.26 -18.02
CA VAL A 257 2.99 -8.34 -19.06
C VAL A 257 4.09 -7.47 -18.47
N LEU A 258 5.31 -7.62 -18.95
CA LEU A 258 6.52 -6.97 -18.43
C LEU A 258 7.23 -6.11 -19.50
N ILE A 259 6.45 -5.46 -20.35
CA ILE A 259 6.99 -4.59 -21.41
C ILE A 259 7.73 -3.42 -20.74
N GLU A 260 8.98 -3.17 -21.14
CA GLU A 260 9.83 -2.10 -20.56
C GLU A 260 10.16 -2.25 -19.06
N ALA A 261 9.87 -3.38 -18.42
CA ALA A 261 10.22 -3.59 -17.01
C ALA A 261 11.74 -3.68 -16.82
N ALA A 262 12.30 -3.00 -15.82
CA ALA A 262 13.73 -3.13 -15.48
C ALA A 262 13.94 -4.38 -14.62
N LEU A 263 14.76 -5.33 -15.09
CA LEU A 263 14.90 -6.66 -14.48
C LEU A 263 16.31 -6.95 -13.95
N GLN A 264 17.21 -5.96 -13.90
CA GLN A 264 18.59 -6.16 -13.44
C GLN A 264 18.69 -6.94 -12.14
N GLY A 265 19.48 -8.01 -12.13
CA GLY A 265 19.73 -8.81 -10.94
C GLY A 265 18.49 -9.49 -10.34
N THR A 266 17.37 -9.55 -11.06
CA THR A 266 16.18 -10.28 -10.59
C THR A 266 16.44 -11.78 -10.47
N ILE A 267 15.89 -12.37 -9.42
CA ILE A 267 16.02 -13.80 -9.15
C ILE A 267 14.67 -14.47 -9.38
N LEU A 268 14.57 -15.30 -10.42
CA LEU A 268 13.34 -15.97 -10.88
C LEU A 268 13.49 -17.51 -10.79
N THR A 269 14.20 -18.01 -9.77
CA THR A 269 14.46 -19.45 -9.64
C THR A 269 13.15 -20.22 -9.48
N GLY A 270 12.84 -21.13 -10.41
CA GLY A 270 11.61 -21.92 -10.39
C GLY A 270 10.33 -21.11 -10.59
N ALA A 271 10.43 -19.86 -11.07
CA ALA A 271 9.25 -19.05 -11.39
C ALA A 271 8.53 -19.58 -12.63
N ASP A 272 7.21 -19.38 -12.67
CA ASP A 272 6.38 -19.70 -13.84
C ASP A 272 6.11 -18.45 -14.66
N LEU A 273 6.72 -18.34 -15.84
CA LEU A 273 6.52 -17.27 -16.82
C LEU A 273 5.76 -17.77 -18.06
N SER A 274 4.99 -18.85 -17.94
CA SER A 274 4.28 -19.41 -19.09
C SER A 274 3.32 -18.38 -19.73
N GLY A 275 3.43 -18.18 -21.03
CA GLY A 275 2.68 -17.17 -21.78
C GLY A 275 2.93 -15.72 -21.35
N ALA A 276 3.98 -15.44 -20.55
CA ALA A 276 4.33 -14.08 -20.18
C ALA A 276 4.85 -13.29 -21.40
N ILE A 277 4.59 -11.98 -21.41
CA ILE A 277 5.00 -11.07 -22.47
C ILE A 277 6.12 -10.18 -21.95
N LEU A 278 7.32 -10.35 -22.51
CA LEU A 278 8.47 -9.49 -22.24
C LEU A 278 8.89 -8.83 -23.55
N ALA A 279 8.78 -7.51 -23.63
CA ALA A 279 9.25 -6.74 -24.77
C ALA A 279 10.17 -5.60 -24.33
N GLY A 280 11.35 -5.52 -24.95
CA GLY A 280 12.22 -4.35 -24.90
C GLY A 280 11.83 -3.31 -25.93
N ILE A 281 12.36 -2.08 -25.80
CA ILE A 281 12.09 -1.00 -26.76
C ILE A 281 13.07 -1.11 -27.93
N ASN A 282 12.55 -1.05 -29.15
CA ASN A 282 13.32 -0.61 -30.31
C ASN A 282 13.01 0.87 -30.54
N ARG A 283 13.67 1.76 -29.76
CA ARG A 283 13.31 3.19 -29.71
C ARG A 283 13.85 3.99 -30.89
N ASP A 284 14.67 3.36 -31.73
CA ASP A 284 15.18 3.93 -32.95
C ASP A 284 14.93 2.97 -34.13
N SER A 285 14.47 3.53 -35.24
CA SER A 285 14.51 2.93 -36.59
C SER A 285 15.95 2.75 -37.10
N GLN A 286 16.89 2.42 -36.21
CA GLN A 286 18.26 2.03 -36.50
C GLN A 286 18.56 0.69 -35.80
N PRO A 287 18.80 -0.41 -36.53
CA PRO A 287 19.00 -1.76 -35.99
C PRO A 287 20.31 -1.96 -35.20
N GLN A 288 20.96 -0.88 -34.72
CA GLN A 288 22.27 -0.93 -34.06
C GLN A 288 22.30 -0.37 -32.63
N GLN A 289 21.18 0.17 -32.09
CA GLN A 289 21.08 0.63 -30.70
C GLN A 289 19.81 0.11 -30.03
N LEU A 290 19.72 -1.22 -29.86
CA LEU A 290 18.70 -1.79 -29.00
C LEU A 290 18.99 -1.37 -27.55
N GLN A 291 18.23 -0.41 -26.99
CA GLN A 291 18.11 -0.29 -25.54
C GLN A 291 17.29 -1.48 -25.05
N THR A 292 17.99 -2.58 -24.84
CA THR A 292 17.42 -3.85 -24.44
C THR A 292 16.83 -3.70 -23.04
N THR A 293 15.77 -4.44 -22.74
CA THR A 293 15.45 -4.73 -21.34
C THR A 293 16.72 -5.24 -20.67
N ASP A 294 17.26 -4.44 -19.75
CA ASP A 294 18.49 -4.80 -19.05
C ASP A 294 18.11 -5.96 -18.13
N VAL A 295 18.63 -7.14 -18.47
CA VAL A 295 18.45 -8.41 -17.76
C VAL A 295 19.80 -8.98 -17.31
N ASN A 296 20.82 -8.13 -17.17
CA ASN A 296 22.11 -8.57 -16.66
C ASN A 296 21.95 -9.09 -15.22
N GLY A 297 22.58 -10.23 -14.94
CA GLY A 297 22.52 -10.87 -13.62
C GLY A 297 21.19 -11.56 -13.31
N VAL A 298 20.26 -11.64 -14.26
CA VAL A 298 19.00 -12.36 -14.07
C VAL A 298 19.23 -13.86 -13.96
N SER A 299 18.62 -14.49 -12.95
CA SER A 299 18.62 -15.95 -12.80
C SER A 299 17.24 -16.53 -13.12
N LEU A 300 17.15 -17.31 -14.19
CA LEU A 300 15.97 -18.08 -14.63
C LEU A 300 16.16 -19.59 -14.40
N THR A 301 16.96 -19.97 -13.40
CA THR A 301 17.24 -21.38 -13.12
C THR A 301 15.94 -22.13 -12.82
N ARG A 302 15.65 -23.22 -13.56
CA ARG A 302 14.40 -24.01 -13.46
C ARG A 302 13.12 -23.23 -13.75
N ALA A 303 13.20 -22.05 -14.37
CA ALA A 303 12.02 -21.28 -14.72
C ALA A 303 11.23 -21.95 -15.86
N ASN A 304 9.91 -21.84 -15.81
CA ASN A 304 9.03 -22.22 -16.92
C ASN A 304 8.80 -21.00 -17.82
N LEU A 305 9.25 -21.03 -19.07
CA LEU A 305 9.01 -20.01 -20.09
C LEU A 305 8.20 -20.56 -21.27
N GLN A 306 7.40 -21.61 -21.04
CA GLN A 306 6.56 -22.17 -22.09
C GLN A 306 5.68 -21.10 -22.72
N GLU A 307 5.65 -21.03 -24.05
CA GLU A 307 4.84 -20.06 -24.80
C GLU A 307 5.13 -18.58 -24.47
N ALA A 308 6.22 -18.27 -23.77
CA ALA A 308 6.59 -16.91 -23.45
C ALA A 308 6.98 -16.14 -24.72
N TYR A 309 6.58 -14.86 -24.78
CA TYR A 309 6.92 -13.97 -25.88
C TYR A 309 8.06 -13.05 -25.46
N LEU A 310 9.26 -13.26 -26.00
CA LEU A 310 10.46 -12.47 -25.73
C LEU A 310 10.86 -11.68 -26.99
N ALA A 311 10.52 -10.40 -27.03
CA ALA A 311 10.85 -9.51 -28.15
C ALA A 311 11.87 -8.43 -27.75
N GLY A 312 12.98 -8.29 -28.47
CA GLY A 312 13.96 -7.22 -28.21
C GLY A 312 14.70 -7.34 -26.87
N VAL A 313 14.72 -8.53 -26.27
CA VAL A 313 15.40 -8.82 -24.99
C VAL A 313 16.81 -9.36 -25.26
N THR A 314 17.83 -8.94 -24.50
CA THR A 314 19.19 -9.50 -24.63
C THR A 314 19.45 -10.50 -23.51
N LEU A 315 19.59 -11.78 -23.82
CA LEU A 315 19.80 -12.83 -22.80
C LEU A 315 21.27 -12.99 -22.37
N ARG A 316 22.09 -11.94 -22.52
CA ARG A 316 23.50 -11.95 -22.12
C ARG A 316 23.61 -12.01 -20.61
N GLY A 317 24.40 -12.96 -20.09
CA GLY A 317 24.64 -13.07 -18.64
C GLY A 317 23.43 -13.56 -17.84
N VAL A 318 22.35 -13.96 -18.51
CA VAL A 318 21.19 -14.60 -17.90
C VAL A 318 21.51 -16.06 -17.63
N ASN A 319 21.26 -16.54 -16.41
CA ASN A 319 21.43 -17.95 -16.06
C ASN A 319 20.15 -18.73 -16.39
N LEU A 320 20.20 -19.59 -17.41
CA LEU A 320 19.06 -20.35 -17.92
C LEU A 320 19.07 -21.83 -17.52
N LYS A 321 19.95 -22.25 -16.60
CA LYS A 321 20.12 -23.67 -16.26
C LYS A 321 18.77 -24.35 -15.92
N TRP A 322 18.43 -25.42 -16.63
CA TRP A 322 17.16 -26.16 -16.48
C TRP A 322 15.88 -25.37 -16.77
N ALA A 323 15.97 -24.22 -17.44
CA ALA A 323 14.78 -23.51 -17.90
C ALA A 323 14.10 -24.29 -19.05
N ASP A 324 12.77 -24.22 -19.08
CA ASP A 324 11.96 -24.74 -20.18
C ASP A 324 11.49 -23.59 -21.06
N LEU A 325 11.93 -23.56 -22.32
CA LEU A 325 11.54 -22.56 -23.31
C LEU A 325 10.63 -23.16 -24.40
N SER A 326 9.92 -24.24 -24.11
CA SER A 326 9.11 -24.90 -25.13
C SER A 326 8.05 -23.98 -25.71
N SER A 327 7.94 -23.92 -27.03
CA SER A 327 7.03 -23.03 -27.77
C SER A 327 7.23 -21.53 -27.51
N ALA A 328 8.34 -21.12 -26.88
CA ALA A 328 8.64 -19.71 -26.68
C ALA A 328 8.91 -19.01 -28.03
N VAL A 329 8.53 -17.75 -28.12
CA VAL A 329 8.74 -16.90 -29.30
C VAL A 329 9.87 -15.93 -29.01
N LEU A 330 10.96 -16.02 -29.77
CA LEU A 330 12.15 -15.18 -29.59
C LEU A 330 12.35 -14.29 -30.83
N THR A 331 12.00 -13.01 -30.72
CA THR A 331 12.11 -12.05 -31.83
C THR A 331 13.12 -10.97 -31.48
N ASN A 332 14.09 -10.69 -32.36
CA ASN A 332 15.14 -9.68 -32.12
C ASN A 332 15.88 -9.88 -30.77
N THR A 333 16.01 -11.13 -30.33
CA THR A 333 16.66 -11.49 -29.06
C THR A 333 18.14 -11.78 -29.30
N VAL A 334 19.05 -11.07 -28.63
CA VAL A 334 20.49 -11.33 -28.75
C VAL A 334 20.90 -12.43 -27.76
N ARG A 335 21.41 -13.56 -28.27
CA ARG A 335 22.04 -14.63 -27.48
C ARG A 335 23.56 -14.46 -27.52
N LEU A 336 24.22 -14.33 -26.37
CA LEU A 336 25.69 -14.36 -26.29
C LEU A 336 26.15 -15.68 -25.68
N ASN A 337 26.97 -16.37 -26.46
CA ASN A 337 27.49 -17.71 -26.19
C ASN A 337 28.23 -17.84 -24.85
N ARG A 338 27.90 -18.90 -24.10
CA ARG A 338 28.87 -19.66 -23.29
C ARG A 338 28.57 -21.15 -23.41
N ARG A 339 29.63 -21.93 -23.65
CA ARG A 339 29.63 -23.39 -23.84
C ARG A 339 29.09 -24.20 -22.63
N ASP A 340 28.80 -23.56 -21.49
CA ASP A 340 28.37 -24.23 -20.26
C ASP A 340 26.86 -24.11 -19.93
N GLN A 341 26.07 -23.37 -20.71
CA GLN A 341 24.63 -23.12 -20.43
C GLN A 341 23.66 -23.90 -21.35
N VAL A 342 24.15 -24.42 -22.47
CA VAL A 342 23.32 -25.01 -23.54
C VAL A 342 22.92 -26.47 -23.26
N VAL A 343 23.64 -27.18 -22.39
CA VAL A 343 23.51 -28.65 -22.25
C VAL A 343 22.28 -29.09 -21.40
N THR A 344 21.54 -28.16 -20.78
CA THR A 344 20.46 -28.52 -19.83
C THR A 344 19.15 -27.74 -19.99
N THR A 345 19.02 -26.93 -21.04
CA THR A 345 17.83 -26.12 -21.36
C THR A 345 16.96 -26.82 -22.39
N HIS A 346 15.63 -26.79 -22.20
CA HIS A 346 14.69 -27.43 -23.13
C HIS A 346 14.15 -26.42 -24.14
N PHE A 347 14.25 -26.70 -25.45
CA PHE A 347 13.97 -25.76 -26.55
C PHE A 347 12.97 -26.29 -27.60
N SER A 348 12.02 -27.15 -27.23
CA SER A 348 11.10 -27.73 -28.21
C SER A 348 10.17 -26.65 -28.82
N GLY A 349 9.94 -26.64 -30.14
CA GLY A 349 8.93 -25.74 -30.77
C GLY A 349 9.22 -24.23 -30.77
N VAL A 350 10.45 -23.78 -30.48
CA VAL A 350 10.80 -22.35 -30.43
C VAL A 350 10.75 -21.70 -31.82
N THR A 351 10.09 -20.55 -31.93
CA THR A 351 10.04 -19.75 -33.18
C THR A 351 11.02 -18.57 -33.10
N THR A 352 11.85 -18.37 -34.13
CA THR A 352 12.87 -17.30 -34.17
C THR A 352 12.92 -16.59 -35.52
N ASN A 353 13.02 -15.25 -35.54
CA ASN A 353 13.15 -14.44 -36.76
C ASN A 353 14.54 -13.73 -36.92
N THR A 354 15.62 -14.27 -36.32
CA THR A 354 17.08 -13.87 -36.40
C THR A 354 17.49 -12.57 -35.65
N TYR A 355 18.72 -12.30 -35.16
CA TYR A 355 20.12 -12.56 -35.60
C TYR A 355 20.91 -13.62 -34.79
N THR A 356 21.63 -14.49 -35.51
CA THR A 356 22.69 -15.37 -35.00
C THR A 356 24.02 -14.62 -34.98
N ILE A 357 24.77 -14.67 -33.88
CA ILE A 357 26.25 -14.66 -33.97
C ILE A 357 26.77 -15.79 -33.09
N MET A 358 27.09 -16.93 -33.73
CA MET A 358 28.10 -17.88 -33.24
C MET A 358 29.47 -17.38 -33.71
N PRO A 359 30.61 -17.74 -33.09
CA PRO A 359 30.84 -18.35 -31.78
C PRO A 359 31.05 -17.34 -30.65
#